data_AF-A0A959H0K6-F1
#
_entry.id   AF-A0A959H0K6-F1
#
_cell.length_a   1.000
_cell.length_b   1.000
_cell.length_c   1.000
_cell.angle_alpha   90.00
_cell.angle_beta   90.00
_cell.angle_gamma   90.00
#
_symmetry.space_group_name_H-M   'P 1'
#
loop_
_entity.id
_entity.type
_entity.pdbx_description
1 polymer ?
#
loop_
_entity_poly.entity_id
_entity_poly.type
_entity_poly.pdbx_seq_one_letter_code
_entity_poly.pdbx_strand_id
1 'polypeptide(L)'
;ESDGETISNVMIEDQTNAGRVKFNKIMADSGQMFTTENRRFFVMNLFNGTQYQEPGTVGDRKNDKYPFIRTNFGSWTKVWDMKEFEMVSSDKDRFAGNRSFLSMNQLRANIDSLQQVMESGKQAIADDLLLNLKRQPVKPRAPTINRDSLERVRQIRQQAEAKAKGIKSAVLRKQEMEAANAKPVRKLQVEQAPLNKPLGEYGSFLETFPQADRAKLMKDGFLRARSGISSVETRKAQIENRRTEYVKTGYELYIKYSFALVCFIFLFIGAPMGAIIRKGGFGYPILVSIIFFVTFIMLTIMCRKLAESYIMTPFWAAMVPCLTLIPVGAFLTRKAMNDSQMFSTDRLDRFLRRMRERFNKQKAAEPA
;
A
#
# COMPACT_ATOMS: atom_id res chain seq x y z
N GLU A 1 15.21 44.96 16.84
CA GLU A 1 14.91 46.21 17.57
C GLU A 1 13.65 46.86 16.96
N SER A 2 13.40 48.16 17.14
CA SER A 2 12.26 48.90 16.55
C SER A 2 12.37 49.16 15.04
N ASP A 3 13.45 48.70 14.42
CA ASP A 3 13.83 48.94 13.02
C ASP A 3 13.36 47.84 12.05
N GLY A 4 12.95 46.67 12.55
CA GLY A 4 12.42 45.57 11.71
C GLY A 4 13.46 44.87 10.83
N GLU A 5 14.70 45.35 10.81
CA GLU A 5 15.81 44.79 10.03
C GLU A 5 16.85 44.09 10.92
N THR A 6 17.10 44.58 12.14
CA THR A 6 18.12 43.99 13.02
C THR A 6 17.57 42.79 13.80
N ILE A 7 18.35 41.70 13.79
CA ILE A 7 18.05 40.43 14.45
C ILE A 7 19.19 40.03 15.39
N SER A 8 18.88 39.39 16.52
CA SER A 8 19.86 38.89 17.49
C SER A 8 19.54 37.45 17.89
N ASN A 9 20.57 36.72 18.35
CA ASN A 9 20.49 35.31 18.73
C ASN A 9 19.85 34.42 17.65
N VAL A 10 20.41 34.48 16.45
CA VAL A 10 19.85 33.83 15.26
C VAL A 10 20.24 32.35 15.24
N MET A 11 19.24 31.50 15.05
CA MET A 11 19.40 30.06 14.82
C MET A 11 18.66 29.67 13.54
N ILE A 12 19.39 29.14 12.57
CA ILE A 12 18.83 28.70 11.28
C ILE A 12 19.11 27.21 11.12
N GLU A 13 18.08 26.45 10.82
CA GLU A 13 18.19 25.05 10.44
C GLU A 13 17.83 24.92 8.95
N ASP A 14 18.76 24.39 8.17
CA ASP A 14 18.58 24.24 6.72
C ASP A 14 18.24 22.80 6.36
N GLN A 15 16.98 22.56 5.98
CA GLN A 15 16.45 21.26 5.57
C GLN A 15 16.33 21.09 4.05
N THR A 16 16.83 22.04 3.24
CA THR A 16 16.69 22.01 1.77
C THR A 16 17.29 20.76 1.12
N ASN A 17 18.32 20.18 1.74
CA ASN A 17 19.02 18.99 1.25
C ASN A 17 18.70 17.73 2.08
N ALA A 18 17.43 17.57 2.49
CA ALA A 18 16.95 16.37 3.16
C ALA A 18 17.35 15.10 2.38
N GLY A 19 18.27 14.32 2.96
CA GLY A 19 18.82 13.08 2.38
C GLY A 19 20.28 13.15 1.94
N ARG A 20 20.83 14.33 1.59
CA ARG A 20 22.26 14.52 1.24
C ARG A 20 23.07 15.17 2.35
N VAL A 21 22.43 15.96 3.20
CA VAL A 21 23.03 16.55 4.39
C VAL A 21 22.16 16.10 5.55
N LYS A 22 22.76 15.43 6.53
CA LYS A 22 22.04 14.89 7.68
C LYS A 22 21.73 15.98 8.70
N PHE A 23 22.59 16.99 8.78
CA PHE A 23 22.45 18.11 9.70
C PHE A 23 23.13 19.36 9.14
N ASN A 24 22.44 20.49 9.11
CA ASN A 24 23.02 21.80 8.80
C ASN A 24 22.36 22.86 9.67
N LYS A 25 23.14 23.49 10.55
CA LYS A 25 22.67 24.48 11.52
C LYS A 25 23.61 25.66 11.59
N ILE A 26 23.07 26.87 11.52
CA ILE A 26 23.82 28.12 11.60
C ILE A 26 23.36 28.87 12.85
N MET A 27 24.32 29.27 13.68
CA MET A 27 24.11 30.08 14.87
C MET A 27 24.84 31.41 14.69
N ALA A 28 24.24 32.52 15.07
CA ALA A 28 24.91 33.83 15.06
C ALA A 28 24.40 34.72 16.20
N ASP A 29 25.29 35.56 16.73
CA ASP A 29 24.97 36.45 17.85
C ASP A 29 24.08 37.61 17.39
N SER A 30 24.35 38.16 16.20
CA SER A 30 23.59 39.26 15.61
C SER A 30 23.49 39.15 14.08
N GLY A 31 22.58 39.90 13.49
CA GLY A 31 22.39 39.95 12.06
C GLY A 31 21.45 41.07 11.62
N GLN A 32 21.31 41.21 10.31
CA GLN A 32 20.40 42.13 9.66
C GLN A 32 19.68 41.39 8.52
N MET A 33 18.38 41.62 8.38
CA MET A 33 17.54 41.09 7.32
C MET A 33 16.84 42.23 6.59
N PHE A 34 16.95 42.25 5.26
CA PHE A 34 16.28 43.25 4.44
C PHE A 34 15.96 42.69 3.06
N THR A 35 14.99 43.28 2.39
CA THR A 35 14.71 43.00 0.97
C THR A 35 15.41 44.04 0.11
N THR A 36 15.99 43.61 -1.01
CA THR A 36 16.49 44.54 -2.05
C THR A 36 15.39 45.51 -2.51
N GLU A 37 15.75 46.71 -3.00
CA GLU A 37 14.79 47.75 -3.42
C GLU A 37 13.73 47.23 -4.41
N ASN A 38 14.14 46.35 -5.33
CA ASN A 38 13.27 45.73 -6.33
C ASN A 38 12.44 44.55 -5.78
N ARG A 39 12.51 44.26 -4.48
CA ARG A 39 11.85 43.14 -3.77
C ARG A 39 12.09 41.76 -4.40
N ARG A 40 13.15 41.61 -5.17
CA ARG A 40 13.48 40.35 -5.85
C ARG A 40 14.26 39.41 -4.94
N PHE A 41 15.14 39.95 -4.10
CA PHE A 41 15.96 39.16 -3.20
C PHE A 41 15.69 39.56 -1.74
N PHE A 42 15.62 38.54 -0.89
CA PHE A 42 15.71 38.66 0.55
C PHE A 42 17.14 38.36 0.97
N VAL A 43 17.75 39.29 1.69
CA VAL A 43 19.15 39.23 2.11
C VAL A 43 19.20 39.19 3.63
N MET A 44 20.01 38.28 4.16
CA MET A 44 20.29 38.19 5.58
C MET A 44 21.80 38.13 5.81
N ASN A 45 22.30 39.12 6.53
CA ASN A 45 23.68 39.21 6.98
C ASN A 45 23.74 38.78 8.44
N LEU A 46 24.57 37.81 8.76
CA LEU A 46 24.83 37.35 10.12
C LEU A 46 26.24 37.75 10.52
N PHE A 47 26.44 38.10 11.78
CA PHE A 47 27.71 38.50 12.35
C PHE A 47 28.06 37.62 13.54
N ASN A 48 29.33 37.25 13.64
CA ASN A 48 29.91 36.44 14.72
C ASN A 48 29.10 35.17 14.98
N GLY A 49 29.32 34.15 14.15
CA GLY A 49 28.54 32.93 14.22
C GLY A 49 29.33 31.67 13.92
N THR A 50 28.64 30.54 14.07
CA THR A 50 29.17 29.21 13.82
C THR A 50 28.17 28.40 12.99
N GLN A 51 28.64 27.84 11.88
CA GLN A 51 27.92 26.85 11.10
C GLN A 51 28.37 25.44 11.50
N TYR A 52 27.41 24.56 11.70
CA TYR A 52 27.58 23.15 12.01
C TYR A 52 27.01 22.32 10.86
N GLN A 53 27.81 21.42 10.29
CA GLN A 53 27.38 20.57 9.18
C GLN A 53 27.78 19.11 9.40
N GLU A 54 26.85 18.20 9.17
CA GLU A 54 27.07 16.76 9.07
C GLU A 54 26.63 16.33 7.65
N PRO A 55 27.58 16.01 6.74
CA PRO A 55 27.22 15.50 5.42
C PRO A 55 26.46 14.18 5.57
N GLY A 56 25.43 14.01 4.73
CA GLY A 56 24.57 12.84 4.72
C GLY A 56 25.10 11.76 3.76
N THR A 57 24.43 10.61 3.79
CA THR A 57 24.82 9.42 3.03
C THR A 57 24.57 9.59 1.54
N VAL A 58 25.60 9.49 0.71
CA VAL A 58 25.42 9.21 -0.73
C VAL A 58 25.64 7.70 -0.92
N GLY A 59 24.61 6.91 -0.60
CA GLY A 59 24.61 5.44 -0.78
C GLY A 59 24.26 4.65 0.48
N ASP A 60 23.73 3.44 0.27
CA ASP A 60 23.15 2.53 1.29
C ASP A 60 24.21 1.79 2.14
N ARG A 61 25.31 2.47 2.49
CA ARG A 61 26.34 1.92 3.40
C ARG A 61 26.09 2.40 4.82
N LYS A 62 25.42 1.54 5.58
CA LYS A 62 24.90 1.76 6.94
C LYS A 62 25.96 2.03 8.03
N ASN A 63 27.25 2.17 7.70
CA ASN A 63 28.34 2.15 8.69
C ASN A 63 29.46 3.19 8.49
N ASP A 64 29.29 4.17 7.60
CA ASP A 64 30.30 5.20 7.40
C ASP A 64 30.16 6.30 8.47
N LYS A 65 31.26 6.59 9.17
CA LYS A 65 31.37 7.73 10.11
C LYS A 65 31.71 8.98 9.32
N TYR A 66 30.81 9.96 9.32
CA TYR A 66 31.02 11.21 8.60
C TYR A 66 31.67 12.27 9.51
N PRO A 67 32.58 13.10 8.98
CA PRO A 67 33.18 14.18 9.76
C PRO A 67 32.12 15.24 10.08
N PHE A 68 32.04 15.62 11.35
CA PHE A 68 31.29 16.78 11.77
C PHE A 68 32.14 18.03 11.51
N ILE A 69 31.64 18.95 10.69
CA ILE A 69 32.35 20.17 10.31
C ILE A 69 31.77 21.33 11.11
N ARG A 70 32.66 22.12 11.71
CA ARG A 70 32.34 23.39 12.37
C ARG A 70 33.11 24.52 11.70
N THR A 71 32.39 25.53 11.23
CA THR A 71 32.97 26.70 10.58
C THR A 71 32.55 27.96 11.32
N ASN A 72 33.52 28.66 11.90
CA ASN A 72 33.29 29.95 12.54
C ASN A 72 33.40 31.05 11.47
N PHE A 73 32.54 32.05 11.54
CA PHE A 73 32.53 33.18 10.61
C PHE A 73 32.38 34.51 11.35
N GLY A 74 33.10 35.53 10.88
CA GLY A 74 32.92 36.91 11.33
C GLY A 74 31.70 37.58 10.69
N SER A 75 31.47 37.31 9.40
CA SER A 75 30.27 37.75 8.66
C SER A 75 29.84 36.66 7.68
N TRP A 76 28.54 36.42 7.57
CA TRP A 76 27.95 35.45 6.65
C TRP A 76 26.68 36.01 6.02
N THR A 77 26.64 36.05 4.69
CA THR A 77 25.50 36.59 3.93
C THR A 77 24.78 35.47 3.20
N LYS A 78 23.46 35.40 3.39
CA LYS A 78 22.57 34.52 2.64
C LYS A 78 21.58 35.35 1.85
N VAL A 79 21.45 35.02 0.58
CA VAL A 79 20.53 35.65 -0.35
C VAL A 79 19.55 34.59 -0.83
N TRP A 80 18.27 34.88 -0.74
CA TRP A 80 17.19 34.08 -1.29
C TRP A 80 16.48 34.87 -2.40
N ASP A 81 16.15 34.19 -3.50
CA ASP A 81 15.26 34.75 -4.51
C ASP A 81 13.81 34.67 -3.98
N MET A 82 13.10 35.80 -3.99
CA MET A 82 11.72 35.86 -3.52
C MET A 82 10.78 34.96 -4.32
N LYS A 83 11.15 34.60 -5.56
CA LYS A 83 10.43 33.61 -6.35
C LYS A 83 10.41 32.23 -5.72
N GLU A 84 11.42 31.87 -4.91
CA GLU A 84 11.42 30.59 -4.17
C GLU A 84 10.38 30.54 -3.05
N PHE A 85 9.96 31.70 -2.54
CA PHE A 85 8.90 31.83 -1.52
C PHE A 85 7.50 32.00 -2.11
N GLU A 86 7.37 32.19 -3.42
CA GLU A 86 6.06 32.08 -4.07
C GLU A 86 5.55 30.64 -3.88
N MET A 87 4.34 30.50 -3.33
CA MET A 87 3.71 29.20 -3.13
C MET A 87 3.50 28.48 -4.46
N VAL A 88 4.53 27.80 -4.95
CA VAL A 88 4.38 26.76 -5.96
C VAL A 88 3.55 25.68 -5.28
N SER A 89 2.38 25.41 -5.83
CA SER A 89 1.50 24.34 -5.35
C SER A 89 2.34 23.07 -5.20
N SER A 90 2.58 22.63 -3.96
CA SER A 90 3.41 21.47 -3.65
C SER A 90 3.08 20.33 -4.61
N ASP A 91 4.10 19.71 -5.23
CA ASP A 91 3.95 18.72 -6.32
C ASP A 91 2.75 17.81 -6.09
N LYS A 92 1.69 18.00 -6.89
CA LYS A 92 0.44 17.23 -6.81
C LYS A 92 0.71 15.73 -6.89
N ASP A 93 1.80 15.33 -7.55
CA ASP A 93 2.24 13.96 -7.72
C ASP A 93 2.69 13.29 -6.40
N ARG A 94 3.26 14.05 -5.45
CA ARG A 94 3.64 13.51 -4.13
C ARG A 94 2.43 13.13 -3.28
N PHE A 95 1.30 13.77 -3.50
CA PHE A 95 0.06 13.55 -2.74
C PHE A 95 -0.99 12.73 -3.50
N ALA A 96 -0.78 12.47 -4.79
CA ALA A 96 -1.70 11.72 -5.64
C ALA A 96 -2.05 10.32 -5.10
N GLY A 97 -1.12 9.69 -4.37
CA GLY A 97 -1.34 8.37 -3.76
C GLY A 97 -2.17 8.39 -2.47
N ASN A 98 -2.38 9.55 -1.83
CA ASN A 98 -3.11 9.60 -0.56
C ASN A 98 -4.58 9.91 -0.79
N ARG A 99 -5.42 8.90 -0.57
CA ARG A 99 -6.88 8.95 -0.71
C ARG A 99 -7.57 10.08 0.06
N SER A 100 -6.98 10.53 1.17
CA SER A 100 -7.55 11.61 2.00
C SER A 100 -7.67 12.91 1.19
N PHE A 101 -6.75 13.17 0.26
CA PHE A 101 -6.70 14.38 -0.57
C PHE A 101 -7.49 14.27 -1.88
N LEU A 102 -8.02 13.10 -2.22
CA LEU A 102 -8.80 12.93 -3.46
C LEU A 102 -10.17 13.60 -3.34
N SER A 103 -10.62 14.20 -4.44
CA SER A 103 -12.00 14.70 -4.55
C SER A 103 -13.02 13.55 -4.52
N MET A 104 -14.29 13.86 -4.20
CA MET A 104 -15.36 12.84 -4.15
C MET A 104 -15.56 12.13 -5.50
N ASN A 105 -15.39 12.84 -6.62
CA ASN A 105 -15.51 12.26 -7.96
C ASN A 105 -14.33 11.32 -8.26
N GLN A 106 -13.11 11.71 -7.87
CA GLN A 106 -11.94 10.85 -8.01
C GLN A 106 -12.03 9.60 -7.12
N LEU A 107 -12.55 9.74 -5.89
CA LEU A 107 -12.79 8.59 -5.01
C LEU A 107 -13.81 7.61 -5.61
N ARG A 108 -14.90 8.09 -6.22
CA ARG A 108 -15.86 7.24 -6.94
C ARG A 108 -15.22 6.49 -8.10
N ALA A 109 -14.51 7.20 -8.98
CA ALA A 109 -13.82 6.57 -10.10
C ALA A 109 -12.78 5.52 -9.63
N ASN A 110 -12.11 5.79 -8.50
CA ASN A 110 -11.16 4.86 -7.90
C ASN A 110 -11.85 3.60 -7.36
N ILE A 111 -13.00 3.76 -6.68
CA ILE A 111 -13.83 2.63 -6.21
C ILE A 111 -14.26 1.74 -7.39
N ASP A 112 -14.76 2.35 -8.47
CA ASP A 112 -15.19 1.61 -9.68
C ASP A 112 -14.02 0.85 -10.31
N SER A 113 -12.86 1.51 -10.42
CA SER A 113 -11.63 0.89 -10.93
C SER A 113 -11.17 -0.27 -10.05
N LEU A 114 -11.15 -0.10 -8.73
CA LEU A 114 -10.77 -1.15 -7.78
C LEU A 114 -11.72 -2.35 -7.87
N GLN A 115 -13.03 -2.10 -8.01
CA GLN A 115 -14.02 -3.15 -8.18
C GLN A 115 -13.79 -3.94 -9.48
N GLN A 116 -13.54 -3.25 -10.59
CA GLN A 116 -13.23 -3.91 -11.88
C GLN A 116 -11.96 -4.75 -11.81
N VAL A 117 -10.91 -4.26 -11.16
CA VAL A 117 -9.64 -4.99 -10.97
C VAL A 117 -9.85 -6.22 -10.09
N MET A 118 -10.67 -6.13 -9.05
CA MET A 118 -11.00 -7.27 -8.21
C MET A 118 -11.80 -8.34 -8.96
N GLU A 119 -12.80 -7.96 -9.74
CA GLU A 119 -13.61 -8.91 -10.52
C GLU A 119 -12.79 -9.59 -11.62
N SER A 120 -12.00 -8.82 -12.37
CA SER A 120 -11.07 -9.40 -13.36
C SER A 120 -10.02 -10.30 -12.72
N GLY A 121 -9.52 -9.94 -11.53
CA GLY A 121 -8.61 -10.79 -10.75
C GLY A 121 -9.22 -12.13 -10.35
N LYS A 122 -10.49 -12.14 -9.93
CA LYS A 122 -11.23 -13.38 -9.62
C LYS A 122 -11.42 -14.25 -10.86
N GLN A 123 -11.81 -13.64 -11.98
CA GLN A 123 -11.97 -14.36 -13.26
C GLN A 123 -10.65 -14.95 -13.74
N ALA A 124 -9.55 -14.21 -13.66
CA ALA A 124 -8.23 -14.70 -14.03
C ALA A 124 -7.77 -15.89 -13.18
N ILE A 125 -8.12 -15.93 -11.88
CA ILE A 125 -7.87 -17.11 -11.03
C ILE A 125 -8.69 -18.31 -11.53
N ALA A 126 -9.97 -18.12 -11.82
CA ALA A 126 -10.83 -19.18 -12.33
C ALA A 126 -10.31 -19.73 -13.67
N ASP A 127 -9.89 -18.84 -14.58
CA ASP A 127 -9.31 -19.22 -15.87
C ASP A 127 -7.99 -19.98 -15.72
N ASP A 128 -7.09 -19.58 -14.81
CA ASP A 128 -5.81 -20.25 -14.56
C ASP A 128 -5.99 -21.66 -13.96
N LEU A 129 -6.98 -21.80 -13.07
CA LEU A 129 -7.41 -23.10 -12.52
C LEU A 129 -7.98 -24.01 -13.63
N LEU A 130 -8.82 -23.46 -14.51
CA LEU A 130 -9.43 -24.20 -15.62
C LEU A 130 -8.43 -24.47 -16.76
N LEU A 131 -7.44 -23.62 -17.00
CA LEU A 131 -6.39 -23.79 -18.02
C LEU A 131 -5.47 -24.96 -17.69
N ASN A 132 -5.21 -25.25 -16.42
CA ASN A 132 -4.48 -26.45 -16.04
C ASN A 132 -5.26 -27.74 -16.37
N LEU A 133 -6.59 -27.69 -16.42
CA LEU A 133 -7.46 -28.78 -16.88
C LEU A 133 -7.63 -28.82 -18.40
N LYS A 134 -7.59 -27.66 -19.08
CA LYS A 134 -7.78 -27.52 -20.54
C LYS A 134 -6.50 -27.51 -21.38
N ARG A 135 -5.32 -27.65 -20.78
CA ARG A 135 -4.06 -27.78 -21.55
C ARG A 135 -4.14 -29.04 -22.42
N GLN A 136 -4.33 -28.84 -23.72
CA GLN A 136 -4.06 -29.89 -24.69
C GLN A 136 -2.61 -30.35 -24.49
N PRO A 137 -2.34 -31.66 -24.49
CA PRO A 137 -1.00 -32.17 -24.29
C PRO A 137 -0.06 -31.48 -25.27
N VAL A 138 1.02 -30.89 -24.76
CA VAL A 138 2.07 -30.32 -25.60
C VAL A 138 2.57 -31.48 -26.47
N LYS A 139 2.22 -31.45 -27.76
CA LYS A 139 2.74 -32.44 -28.72
C LYS A 139 4.26 -32.41 -28.60
N PRO A 140 4.94 -33.56 -28.40
CA PRO A 140 6.38 -33.57 -28.27
C PRO A 140 6.99 -32.82 -29.45
N ARG A 141 7.90 -31.89 -29.16
CA ARG A 141 8.55 -31.06 -30.18
C ARG A 141 9.12 -32.00 -31.23
N ALA A 142 8.63 -31.89 -32.47
CA ALA A 142 9.14 -32.72 -33.56
C ALA A 142 10.67 -32.57 -33.59
N PRO A 143 11.42 -33.69 -33.68
CA PRO A 143 12.87 -33.63 -33.68
C PRO A 143 13.32 -32.69 -34.81
N THR A 144 13.99 -31.61 -34.46
CA THR A 144 14.63 -30.74 -35.44
C THR A 144 15.71 -31.56 -36.11
N ILE A 145 15.44 -32.03 -37.33
CA ILE A 145 16.45 -32.66 -38.17
C ILE A 145 17.50 -31.60 -38.44
N ASN A 146 18.66 -31.74 -37.81
CA ASN A 146 19.77 -30.82 -37.98
C ASN A 146 20.18 -30.88 -39.46
N ARG A 147 20.00 -29.80 -40.23
CA ARG A 147 20.31 -29.78 -41.68
C ARG A 147 21.75 -30.24 -41.95
N ASP A 148 22.63 -29.93 -41.01
CA ASP A 148 24.05 -30.25 -41.00
C ASP A 148 24.34 -31.76 -40.87
N SER A 149 23.45 -32.53 -40.23
CA SER A 149 23.58 -34.01 -40.22
C SER A 149 23.07 -34.64 -41.51
N LEU A 150 22.09 -34.01 -42.19
CA LEU A 150 21.57 -34.49 -43.47
C LEU A 150 22.55 -34.22 -44.63
N GLU A 151 23.24 -33.08 -44.60
CA GLU A 151 24.30 -32.74 -45.55
C GLU A 151 25.52 -33.64 -45.37
N ARG A 152 25.94 -33.92 -44.13
CA ARG A 152 27.00 -34.91 -43.85
C ARG A 152 26.66 -36.30 -44.40
N VAL A 153 25.40 -36.76 -44.26
CA VAL A 153 24.96 -38.04 -44.83
C VAL A 153 24.95 -38.02 -46.37
N ARG A 154 24.57 -36.90 -47.01
CA ARG A 154 24.64 -36.74 -48.47
C ARG A 154 26.09 -36.71 -48.98
N GLN A 155 26.98 -36.02 -48.27
CA GLN A 155 28.41 -35.97 -48.60
C GLN A 155 29.06 -37.35 -48.46
N ILE A 156 28.78 -38.08 -47.39
CA ILE A 156 29.27 -39.46 -47.21
C ILE A 156 28.74 -40.37 -48.34
N ARG A 157 27.48 -40.22 -48.73
CA ARG A 157 26.88 -40.99 -49.83
C ARG A 157 27.48 -40.65 -51.19
N GLN A 158 27.72 -39.38 -51.48
CA GLN A 158 28.38 -38.93 -52.71
C GLN A 158 29.85 -39.34 -52.75
N GLN A 159 30.56 -39.31 -51.61
CA GLN A 159 31.93 -39.81 -51.49
C GLN A 159 31.99 -41.34 -51.64
N ALA A 160 31.00 -42.07 -51.12
CA ALA A 160 30.88 -43.51 -51.30
C ALA A 160 30.53 -43.88 -52.75
N GLU A 161 29.64 -43.14 -53.41
CA GLU A 161 29.28 -43.33 -54.83
C GLU A 161 30.43 -42.93 -55.77
N ALA A 162 31.21 -41.89 -55.45
CA ALA A 162 32.42 -41.51 -56.18
C ALA A 162 33.55 -42.55 -56.00
N LYS A 163 33.70 -43.12 -54.80
CA LYS A 163 34.63 -44.23 -54.54
C LYS A 163 34.17 -45.55 -55.18
N ALA A 164 32.86 -45.80 -55.25
CA ALA A 164 32.28 -46.98 -55.92
C ALA A 164 32.45 -46.94 -57.45
N LYS A 165 32.48 -45.74 -58.05
CA LYS A 165 32.81 -45.58 -59.48
C LYS A 165 34.29 -45.83 -59.80
N GLY A 166 35.18 -45.79 -58.80
CA GLY A 166 36.63 -45.98 -58.96
C GLY A 166 37.16 -47.38 -58.58
N ILE A 167 36.31 -48.28 -58.06
CA ILE A 167 36.74 -49.60 -57.59
C ILE A 167 35.83 -50.67 -58.20
N LYS A 168 35.92 -50.87 -59.53
CA LYS A 168 35.76 -52.22 -60.06
C LYS A 168 37.08 -52.95 -59.78
N SER A 169 36.95 -54.19 -59.31
CA SER A 169 38.03 -55.15 -59.03
C SER A 169 39.04 -54.77 -57.94
N ALA A 170 38.59 -54.79 -56.69
CA ALA A 170 39.31 -55.40 -55.57
C ALA A 170 38.47 -55.18 -54.31
N VAL A 171 38.59 -56.07 -53.33
CA VAL A 171 37.95 -55.94 -52.01
C VAL A 171 36.51 -56.51 -51.92
N LEU A 172 36.33 -57.74 -52.40
CA LEU A 172 35.28 -58.65 -51.92
C LEU A 172 35.58 -59.26 -50.53
N ARG A 173 36.43 -58.61 -49.71
CA ARG A 173 36.87 -59.17 -48.42
C ARG A 173 37.01 -58.17 -47.27
N LYS A 174 36.59 -56.92 -47.47
CA LYS A 174 36.62 -55.89 -46.41
C LYS A 174 35.29 -55.15 -46.27
N GLN A 175 34.20 -55.72 -46.79
CA GLN A 175 32.84 -55.21 -46.62
C GLN A 175 32.05 -55.94 -45.52
N GLU A 176 32.54 -57.07 -45.00
CA GLU A 176 31.85 -57.82 -43.93
C GLU A 176 32.24 -57.36 -42.51
N MET A 177 33.40 -56.71 -42.30
CA MET A 177 33.83 -56.31 -40.95
C MET A 177 33.34 -54.92 -40.49
N GLU A 178 33.01 -54.00 -41.40
CA GLU A 178 32.48 -52.66 -41.01
C GLU A 178 30.96 -52.57 -41.11
N ALA A 179 30.30 -53.42 -41.90
CA ALA A 179 28.84 -53.58 -41.87
C ALA A 179 28.36 -54.27 -40.58
N ALA A 180 29.23 -55.03 -39.90
CA ALA A 180 28.94 -55.66 -38.62
C ALA A 180 28.93 -54.67 -37.43
N ASN A 181 29.50 -53.46 -37.58
CA ASN A 181 29.63 -52.48 -36.49
C ASN A 181 28.90 -51.15 -36.71
N ALA A 182 28.22 -50.97 -37.84
CA ALA A 182 27.31 -49.84 -38.02
C ALA A 182 26.02 -50.08 -37.25
N LYS A 183 25.98 -49.61 -35.99
CA LYS A 183 24.74 -49.59 -35.19
C LYS A 183 23.62 -48.96 -36.03
N PRO A 184 22.51 -49.66 -36.29
CA PRO A 184 21.43 -49.10 -37.08
C PRO A 184 21.00 -47.80 -36.42
N VAL A 185 20.86 -46.73 -37.22
CA VAL A 185 20.24 -45.48 -36.77
C VAL A 185 18.90 -45.88 -36.19
N ARG A 186 18.83 -45.85 -34.86
CA ARG A 186 17.64 -46.23 -34.09
C ARG A 186 16.55 -45.31 -34.61
N LYS A 187 15.66 -45.84 -35.45
CA LYS A 187 14.38 -45.17 -35.72
C LYS A 187 13.86 -44.83 -34.33
N LEU A 188 13.68 -43.55 -34.05
CA LEU A 188 12.88 -43.14 -32.90
C LEU A 188 11.47 -43.65 -33.22
N GLN A 189 11.26 -44.95 -32.98
CA GLN A 189 9.97 -45.44 -32.56
C GLN A 189 9.65 -44.55 -31.37
N VAL A 190 8.77 -43.58 -31.60
CA VAL A 190 7.89 -43.17 -30.53
C VAL A 190 7.17 -44.46 -30.21
N GLU A 191 7.71 -45.19 -29.24
CA GLU A 191 7.09 -46.37 -28.66
C GLU A 191 5.86 -45.79 -27.98
N GLN A 192 4.78 -45.61 -28.75
CA GLN A 192 3.47 -45.49 -28.17
C GLN A 192 3.32 -46.79 -27.41
N ALA A 193 3.51 -46.72 -26.10
CA ALA A 193 3.41 -47.89 -25.24
C ALA A 193 2.08 -48.55 -25.62
N PRO A 194 2.09 -49.79 -26.17
CA PRO A 194 0.87 -50.43 -26.55
C PRO A 194 0.02 -50.50 -25.28
N LEU A 195 -1.17 -49.93 -25.35
CA LEU A 195 -2.11 -50.02 -24.24
C LEU A 195 -2.50 -51.49 -24.17
N ASN A 196 -1.83 -52.24 -23.29
CA ASN A 196 -1.95 -53.70 -23.22
C ASN A 196 -3.33 -54.17 -22.74
N LYS A 197 -4.18 -53.24 -22.27
CA LYS A 197 -5.52 -53.49 -21.75
C LYS A 197 -6.49 -52.38 -22.17
N PRO A 198 -7.82 -52.64 -22.21
CA PRO A 198 -8.81 -51.59 -22.36
C PRO A 198 -8.78 -50.61 -21.16
N LEU A 199 -9.11 -49.33 -21.41
CA LEU A 199 -8.94 -48.23 -20.43
C LEU A 199 -9.64 -48.47 -19.07
N GLY A 200 -10.70 -49.27 -19.03
CA GLY A 200 -11.47 -49.56 -17.82
C GLY A 200 -10.82 -50.57 -16.86
N GLU A 201 -9.75 -51.27 -17.27
CA GLU A 201 -9.07 -52.27 -16.45
C GLU A 201 -7.81 -51.72 -15.74
N TYR A 202 -7.43 -50.47 -16.00
CA TYR A 202 -6.34 -49.82 -15.29
C TYR A 202 -6.85 -49.24 -13.97
N GLY A 203 -6.16 -49.53 -12.86
CA GLY A 203 -6.52 -49.01 -11.54
C GLY A 203 -6.16 -47.54 -11.36
N SER A 204 -5.22 -47.02 -12.17
CA SER A 204 -4.80 -45.62 -12.14
C SER A 204 -4.29 -45.17 -13.50
N PHE A 205 -4.53 -43.90 -13.85
CA PHE A 205 -3.97 -43.26 -15.05
C PHE A 205 -2.43 -43.29 -15.10
N LEU A 206 -1.75 -43.52 -13.98
CA LEU A 206 -0.30 -43.68 -13.96
C LEU A 206 0.16 -45.01 -14.59
N GLU A 207 -0.71 -46.03 -14.59
CA GLU A 207 -0.39 -47.37 -15.10
C GLU A 207 -0.32 -47.43 -16.62
N THR A 208 -0.96 -46.48 -17.31
CA THR A 208 -0.88 -46.34 -18.77
C THR A 208 0.46 -45.79 -19.28
N PHE A 209 1.36 -45.35 -18.38
CA PHE A 209 2.71 -44.87 -18.74
C PHE A 209 3.82 -45.90 -18.44
N PRO A 210 4.94 -45.90 -19.21
CA PRO A 210 6.11 -46.73 -18.95
C PRO A 210 6.66 -46.54 -17.54
N GLN A 211 7.08 -47.63 -16.87
CA GLN A 211 7.53 -47.60 -15.47
C GLN A 211 8.71 -46.63 -15.23
N ALA A 212 9.60 -46.47 -16.22
CA ALA A 212 10.72 -45.54 -16.17
C ALA A 212 10.30 -44.06 -16.10
N ASP A 213 9.17 -43.70 -16.73
CA ASP A 213 8.68 -42.32 -16.80
C ASP A 213 7.78 -41.94 -15.62
N ARG A 214 7.20 -42.93 -14.91
CA ARG A 214 6.23 -42.69 -13.81
C ARG A 214 6.80 -41.80 -12.71
N ALA A 215 8.05 -42.03 -12.29
CA ALA A 215 8.69 -41.23 -11.23
C ALA A 215 8.92 -39.77 -11.68
N LYS A 216 9.31 -39.57 -12.94
CA LYS A 216 9.49 -38.23 -13.52
C LYS A 216 8.16 -37.49 -13.66
N LEU A 217 7.12 -38.17 -14.18
CA LEU A 217 5.78 -37.61 -14.32
C LEU A 217 5.16 -37.22 -12.97
N MET A 218 5.33 -38.04 -11.94
CA MET A 218 4.87 -37.72 -10.57
C MET A 218 5.62 -36.49 -10.01
N LYS A 219 6.94 -36.41 -10.20
CA LYS A 219 7.73 -35.26 -9.77
C LYS A 219 7.33 -33.98 -10.50
N ASP A 220 7.13 -34.05 -11.82
CA ASP A 220 6.68 -32.92 -12.64
C ASP A 220 5.26 -32.48 -12.27
N GLY A 221 4.36 -33.44 -12.00
CA GLY A 221 3.01 -33.19 -11.51
C GLY A 221 3.01 -32.50 -10.14
N PHE A 222 3.82 -33.00 -9.20
CA PHE A 222 3.99 -32.39 -7.88
C PHE A 222 4.55 -30.96 -7.96
N LEU A 223 5.58 -30.74 -8.78
CA LEU A 223 6.17 -29.41 -8.97
C LEU A 223 5.16 -28.43 -9.56
N ARG A 224 4.36 -28.86 -10.55
CA ARG A 224 3.29 -28.04 -11.15
C ARG A 224 2.15 -27.75 -10.17
N ALA A 225 1.74 -28.74 -9.37
CA ALA A 225 0.74 -28.53 -8.33
C ALA A 225 1.23 -27.52 -7.30
N ARG A 226 2.48 -27.65 -6.86
CA ARG A 226 3.11 -26.72 -5.90
C ARG A 226 3.24 -25.31 -6.46
N SER A 227 3.63 -25.15 -7.73
CA SER A 227 3.68 -23.81 -8.36
C SER A 227 2.29 -23.21 -8.58
N GLY A 228 1.29 -24.04 -8.88
CA GLY A 228 -0.11 -23.63 -8.95
C GLY A 228 -0.63 -23.10 -7.62
N ILE A 229 -0.38 -23.81 -6.51
CA ILE A 229 -0.74 -23.37 -5.16
C ILE A 229 -0.11 -22.01 -4.84
N SER A 230 1.20 -21.85 -5.08
CA SER A 230 1.90 -20.59 -4.83
C SER A 230 1.36 -19.43 -5.67
N SER A 231 0.95 -19.70 -6.93
CA SER A 231 0.35 -18.70 -7.82
C SER A 231 -1.03 -18.27 -7.31
N VAL A 232 -1.86 -19.21 -6.89
CA VAL A 232 -3.19 -18.93 -6.31
C VAL A 232 -3.07 -18.14 -5.00
N GLU A 233 -2.12 -18.51 -4.13
CA GLU A 233 -1.90 -17.81 -2.87
C GLU A 233 -1.46 -16.36 -3.09
N THR A 234 -0.54 -16.14 -4.03
CA THR A 234 -0.10 -14.79 -4.41
C THR A 234 -1.24 -13.95 -4.98
N ARG A 235 -2.06 -14.52 -5.88
CA ARG A 235 -3.22 -13.83 -6.45
C ARG A 235 -4.29 -13.55 -5.39
N LYS A 236 -4.53 -14.46 -4.45
CA LYS A 236 -5.44 -14.26 -3.32
C LYS A 236 -4.98 -13.09 -2.44
N ALA A 237 -3.70 -13.08 -2.07
CA ALA A 237 -3.11 -11.97 -1.31
C ALA A 237 -3.22 -10.64 -2.07
N GLN A 238 -3.03 -10.67 -3.39
CA GLN A 238 -3.23 -9.49 -4.22
C GLN A 238 -4.68 -8.98 -4.15
N ILE A 239 -5.67 -9.83 -4.36
CA ILE A 239 -7.10 -9.45 -4.29
C ILE A 239 -7.45 -8.91 -2.90
N GLU A 240 -6.95 -9.53 -1.83
CA GLU A 240 -7.22 -9.09 -0.46
C GLU A 240 -6.63 -7.70 -0.16
N ASN A 241 -5.45 -7.40 -0.71
CA ASN A 241 -4.87 -6.06 -0.63
C ASN A 241 -5.75 -5.02 -1.35
N ARG A 242 -6.26 -5.34 -2.55
CA ARG A 242 -7.14 -4.42 -3.30
C ARG A 242 -8.49 -4.28 -2.62
N ARG A 243 -8.98 -5.34 -1.98
CA ARG A 243 -10.19 -5.29 -1.14
C ARG A 243 -10.01 -4.34 0.04
N THR A 244 -8.86 -4.39 0.69
CA THR A 244 -8.51 -3.46 1.78
C THR A 244 -8.52 -2.02 1.26
N GLU A 245 -7.95 -1.78 0.08
CA GLU A 245 -7.95 -0.46 -0.57
C GLU A 245 -9.35 0.01 -0.93
N TYR A 246 -10.20 -0.88 -1.46
CA TYR A 246 -11.60 -0.61 -1.80
C TYR A 246 -12.39 -0.17 -0.57
N VAL A 247 -12.29 -0.92 0.54
CA VAL A 247 -13.01 -0.61 1.78
C VAL A 247 -12.59 0.75 2.33
N LYS A 248 -11.28 1.02 2.37
CA LYS A 248 -10.77 2.30 2.88
C LYS A 248 -11.17 3.47 1.97
N THR A 249 -11.08 3.31 0.65
CA THR A 249 -11.45 4.36 -0.32
C THR A 249 -12.96 4.63 -0.30
N GLY A 250 -13.77 3.58 -0.18
CA GLY A 250 -15.21 3.69 0.04
C GLY A 250 -15.54 4.44 1.33
N TYR A 251 -14.85 4.13 2.43
CA TYR A 251 -15.07 4.80 3.71
C TYR A 251 -14.73 6.29 3.62
N GLU A 252 -13.59 6.65 3.01
CA GLU A 252 -13.18 8.05 2.80
C GLU A 252 -14.18 8.83 1.93
N LEU A 253 -14.87 8.18 0.99
CA LEU A 253 -15.94 8.81 0.23
C LEU A 253 -17.15 9.13 1.14
N TYR A 254 -17.63 8.14 1.89
CA TYR A 254 -18.84 8.28 2.71
C TYR A 254 -18.63 9.15 3.95
N ILE A 255 -17.44 9.18 4.53
CA ILE A 255 -17.15 10.03 5.69
C ILE A 255 -17.20 11.52 5.33
N LYS A 256 -16.85 11.90 4.09
CA LYS A 256 -17.00 13.28 3.60
C LYS A 256 -18.48 13.70 3.54
N TYR A 257 -19.38 12.77 3.17
CA TYR A 257 -20.83 13.01 3.26
C TYR A 257 -21.31 13.07 4.71
N SER A 258 -20.78 12.21 5.58
CA SER A 258 -21.10 12.19 7.02
C SER A 258 -20.75 13.52 7.70
N PHE A 259 -19.60 14.11 7.37
CA PHE A 259 -19.20 15.44 7.88
C PHE A 259 -20.11 16.57 7.41
N ALA A 260 -20.66 16.52 6.19
CA ALA A 260 -21.65 17.49 5.76
C ALA A 260 -22.96 17.32 6.55
N LEU A 261 -23.39 16.08 6.77
CA LEU A 261 -24.65 15.77 7.45
C LEU A 261 -24.58 16.07 8.96
N VAL A 262 -23.44 15.83 9.61
CA VAL A 262 -23.26 16.11 11.05
C VAL A 262 -23.34 17.60 11.39
N CYS A 263 -22.97 18.49 10.46
CA CYS A 263 -23.15 19.94 10.67
C CYS A 263 -24.62 20.30 10.90
N PHE A 264 -25.54 19.72 10.12
CA PHE A 264 -26.98 19.91 10.34
C PHE A 264 -27.44 19.31 11.66
N ILE A 265 -26.97 18.10 12.01
CA ILE A 265 -27.31 17.47 13.28
C ILE A 265 -26.85 18.31 14.46
N PHE A 266 -25.62 18.84 14.43
CA PHE A 266 -25.11 19.68 15.51
C PHE A 266 -25.81 21.03 15.60
N LEU A 267 -26.31 21.58 14.50
CA LEU A 267 -27.20 22.73 14.54
C LEU A 267 -28.47 22.41 15.34
N PHE A 268 -29.10 21.25 15.09
CA PHE A 268 -30.28 20.79 15.83
C PHE A 268 -29.99 20.35 17.27
N ILE A 269 -28.74 20.06 17.64
CA ILE A 269 -28.36 19.81 19.04
C ILE A 269 -28.05 21.13 19.77
N GLY A 270 -27.31 22.03 19.12
CA GLY A 270 -26.84 23.29 19.71
C GLY A 270 -27.96 24.31 19.91
N ALA A 271 -28.85 24.49 18.92
CA ALA A 271 -29.96 25.44 19.00
C ALA A 271 -30.90 25.19 20.20
N PRO A 272 -31.44 23.98 20.44
CA PRO A 272 -32.27 23.72 21.62
C PRO A 272 -31.48 23.81 22.93
N MET A 273 -30.21 23.41 22.97
CA MET A 273 -29.42 23.49 24.20
C MET A 273 -29.15 24.94 24.63
N GLY A 274 -28.89 25.83 23.68
CA GLY A 274 -28.80 27.27 23.96
C GLY A 274 -30.10 27.86 24.51
N ALA A 275 -31.25 27.43 23.98
CA ALA A 275 -32.56 27.92 24.43
C ALA A 275 -33.03 27.32 25.77
N ILE A 276 -32.76 26.04 26.04
CA ILE A 276 -33.18 25.35 27.27
C ILE A 276 -32.40 25.84 28.50
N ILE A 277 -31.09 26.04 28.37
CA ILE A 277 -30.21 26.30 29.52
C ILE A 277 -30.13 27.82 29.77
N ARG A 278 -31.24 28.40 30.22
CA ARG A 278 -31.35 29.86 30.47
C ARG A 278 -30.81 30.33 31.84
N LYS A 279 -30.44 29.39 32.74
CA LYS A 279 -30.01 29.68 34.13
C LYS A 279 -28.54 29.33 34.45
N GLY A 280 -27.79 28.82 33.48
CA GLY A 280 -26.36 28.52 33.62
C GLY A 280 -25.51 29.59 32.93
N GLY A 281 -24.32 29.90 33.46
CA GLY A 281 -23.36 30.75 32.76
C GLY A 281 -23.02 30.22 31.36
N PHE A 282 -22.47 31.09 30.50
CA PHE A 282 -22.25 30.87 29.06
C PHE A 282 -21.56 29.53 28.69
N GLY A 283 -20.86 28.89 29.62
CA GLY A 283 -20.11 27.65 29.41
C GLY A 283 -20.91 26.33 29.42
N TYR A 284 -22.08 26.24 30.08
CA TYR A 284 -22.79 24.95 30.18
C TYR A 284 -23.30 24.42 28.81
N PRO A 285 -23.92 25.24 27.94
CA PRO A 285 -24.31 24.81 26.59
C PRO A 285 -23.10 24.38 25.74
N ILE A 286 -21.98 25.07 25.89
CA ILE A 286 -20.72 24.78 25.18
C ILE A 286 -20.17 23.43 25.62
N LEU A 287 -20.08 23.19 26.95
CA LEU A 287 -19.57 21.93 27.50
C LEU A 287 -20.38 20.72 27.00
N VAL A 288 -21.72 20.83 26.99
CA VAL A 288 -22.54 19.71 26.53
C VAL A 288 -22.38 19.48 25.02
N SER A 289 -22.22 20.54 24.22
CA SER A 289 -21.91 20.42 22.79
C SER A 289 -20.59 19.70 22.54
N ILE A 290 -19.56 19.99 23.35
CA ILE A 290 -18.26 19.30 23.28
C ILE A 290 -18.41 17.81 23.62
N ILE A 291 -19.23 17.44 24.60
CA ILE A 291 -19.47 16.03 24.96
C ILE A 291 -20.08 15.26 23.78
N PHE A 292 -21.08 15.83 23.10
CA PHE A 292 -21.66 15.23 21.89
C PHE A 292 -20.66 15.16 20.72
N PHE A 293 -19.81 16.19 20.57
CA PHE A 293 -18.75 16.18 19.56
C PHE A 293 -17.70 15.09 19.82
N VAL A 294 -17.22 14.95 21.06
CA VAL A 294 -16.28 13.87 21.44
C VAL A 294 -16.92 12.51 21.24
N THR A 295 -18.20 12.36 21.59
CA THR A 295 -18.96 11.13 21.35
C THR A 295 -19.03 10.79 19.87
N PHE A 296 -19.32 11.77 19.00
CA PHE A 296 -19.32 11.61 17.54
C PHE A 296 -17.96 11.12 17.02
N ILE A 297 -16.87 11.77 17.43
CA ILE A 297 -15.51 11.40 17.01
C ILE A 297 -15.16 9.99 17.47
N MET A 298 -15.51 9.63 18.72
CA MET A 298 -15.26 8.29 19.25
C MET A 298 -16.02 7.22 18.47
N LEU A 299 -17.31 7.44 18.19
CA LEU A 299 -18.11 6.54 17.35
C LEU A 299 -17.52 6.42 15.93
N THR A 300 -17.07 7.52 15.36
CA THR A 300 -16.46 7.54 14.01
C THR A 300 -15.18 6.70 13.97
N ILE A 301 -14.31 6.84 14.96
CA ILE A 301 -13.07 6.04 15.05
C ILE A 301 -13.41 4.56 15.21
N MET A 302 -14.39 4.21 16.06
CA MET A 302 -14.82 2.83 16.22
C MET A 302 -15.39 2.25 14.92
N CYS A 303 -16.28 2.97 14.25
CA CYS A 303 -16.89 2.50 13.01
C CYS A 303 -15.87 2.37 11.88
N ARG A 304 -14.86 3.26 11.81
CA ARG A 304 -13.73 3.12 10.90
C ARG A 304 -13.02 1.78 11.09
N LYS A 305 -12.73 1.41 12.34
CA LYS A 305 -12.09 0.12 12.63
C LYS A 305 -12.97 -1.08 12.26
N LEU A 306 -14.29 -0.97 12.44
CA LEU A 306 -15.25 -2.02 12.04
C LEU A 306 -15.37 -2.17 10.52
N ALA A 307 -15.21 -1.08 9.77
CA ALA A 307 -15.11 -1.14 8.30
C ALA A 307 -13.83 -1.85 7.88
N GLU A 308 -12.69 -1.47 8.47
CA GLU A 308 -11.39 -2.04 8.17
C GLU A 308 -11.28 -3.53 8.54
N SER A 309 -12.06 -4.01 9.51
CA SER A 309 -12.16 -5.43 9.87
C SER A 309 -13.17 -6.24 9.04
N TYR A 310 -13.74 -5.65 7.98
CA TYR A 310 -14.74 -6.26 7.10
C TYR A 310 -16.06 -6.70 7.78
N ILE A 311 -16.30 -6.26 9.01
CA ILE A 311 -17.55 -6.54 9.73
C ILE A 311 -18.69 -5.69 9.17
N MET A 312 -18.38 -4.46 8.77
CA MET A 312 -19.36 -3.48 8.31
C MET A 312 -19.00 -2.94 6.93
N THR A 313 -20.00 -2.76 6.06
CA THR A 313 -19.77 -2.11 4.77
C THR A 313 -19.34 -0.64 4.96
N PRO A 314 -18.53 -0.07 4.05
CA PRO A 314 -18.04 1.31 4.18
C PRO A 314 -19.15 2.36 4.33
N PHE A 315 -20.30 2.14 3.68
CA PHE A 315 -21.46 3.01 3.74
C PHE A 315 -22.02 3.10 5.18
N TRP A 316 -22.39 1.96 5.76
CA TRP A 316 -22.95 1.91 7.12
C TRP A 316 -21.94 2.43 8.16
N ALA A 317 -20.66 2.10 8.02
CA ALA A 317 -19.65 2.55 8.96
C ALA A 317 -19.52 4.08 9.04
N ALA A 318 -19.65 4.79 7.92
CA ALA A 318 -19.60 6.25 7.92
C ALA A 318 -20.93 6.89 8.39
N MET A 319 -22.07 6.23 8.20
CA MET A 319 -23.41 6.76 8.48
C MET A 319 -23.90 6.48 9.90
N VAL A 320 -23.45 5.40 10.54
CA VAL A 320 -23.85 5.01 11.90
C VAL A 320 -23.64 6.12 12.94
N PRO A 321 -22.51 6.87 12.97
CA PRO A 321 -22.33 7.97 13.91
C PRO A 321 -23.42 9.05 13.78
N CYS A 322 -23.76 9.44 12.56
CA CYS A 322 -24.84 10.38 12.31
C CYS A 322 -26.20 9.81 12.72
N LEU A 323 -26.49 8.58 12.33
CA LEU A 323 -27.76 7.90 12.63
C LEU A 323 -27.97 7.74 14.15
N THR A 324 -26.90 7.63 14.93
CA THR A 324 -26.95 7.57 16.39
C THR A 324 -27.28 8.94 17.01
N LEU A 325 -26.81 10.04 16.42
CA LEU A 325 -27.05 11.40 16.93
C LEU A 325 -28.37 12.01 16.48
N ILE A 326 -28.91 11.62 15.32
CA ILE A 326 -30.22 12.08 14.82
C ILE A 326 -31.34 11.92 15.87
N PRO A 327 -31.58 10.74 16.47
CA PRO A 327 -32.66 10.58 17.46
C PRO A 327 -32.42 11.42 18.72
N VAL A 328 -31.14 11.58 19.12
CA VAL A 328 -30.78 12.42 20.27
C VAL A 328 -31.06 13.90 19.98
N GLY A 329 -30.67 14.39 18.80
CA GLY A 329 -30.94 15.77 18.36
C GLY A 329 -32.44 16.05 18.20
N ALA A 330 -33.19 15.12 17.60
CA ALA A 330 -34.65 15.24 17.47
C ALA A 330 -35.35 15.23 18.84
N PHE A 331 -34.91 14.36 19.76
CA PHE A 331 -35.43 14.31 21.12
C PHE A 331 -35.16 15.63 21.89
N LEU A 332 -33.93 16.14 21.81
CA LEU A 332 -33.55 17.42 22.42
C LEU A 332 -34.36 18.59 21.85
N THR A 333 -34.52 18.63 20.53
CA THR A 333 -35.31 19.66 19.84
C THR A 333 -36.78 19.64 20.27
N ARG A 334 -37.43 18.46 20.25
CA ARG A 334 -38.82 18.30 20.69
C ARG A 334 -38.99 18.72 22.16
N LYS A 335 -38.02 18.41 23.00
CA LYS A 335 -38.08 18.71 24.43
C LYS A 335 -37.86 20.21 24.73
N ALA A 336 -37.04 20.89 23.94
CA ALA A 336 -36.86 22.35 24.00
C ALA A 336 -38.14 23.10 23.62
N MET A 337 -38.82 22.66 22.56
CA MET A 337 -40.05 23.29 22.08
C MET A 337 -41.20 23.17 23.10
N ASN A 338 -41.22 22.10 23.90
CA ASN A 338 -42.24 21.87 24.92
C ASN A 338 -41.87 22.49 26.29
N ASP A 339 -40.99 23.49 26.31
CA ASP A 339 -40.60 24.35 27.45
C ASP A 339 -40.16 23.61 28.73
N SER A 340 -39.63 22.39 28.57
CA SER A 340 -39.27 21.55 29.72
C SER A 340 -37.83 21.81 30.17
N GLN A 341 -37.66 22.35 31.38
CA GLN A 341 -36.35 22.50 32.01
C GLN A 341 -35.75 21.12 32.31
N MET A 342 -34.73 20.74 31.55
CA MET A 342 -34.18 19.38 31.53
C MET A 342 -33.45 19.00 32.83
N PHE A 343 -32.90 19.99 33.54
CA PHE A 343 -32.16 19.81 34.78
C PHE A 343 -32.60 20.86 35.82
N SER A 344 -33.43 20.43 36.78
CA SER A 344 -33.58 21.15 38.04
C SER A 344 -32.23 21.12 38.75
N THR A 345 -31.59 22.27 38.95
CA THR A 345 -30.32 22.45 39.67
C THR A 345 -30.32 21.72 41.02
N ASP A 346 -31.48 21.58 41.67
CA ASP A 346 -31.69 20.82 42.92
C ASP A 346 -31.30 19.34 42.89
N ARG A 347 -31.34 18.65 41.74
CA ARG A 347 -30.95 17.22 41.68
C ARG A 347 -29.44 17.06 41.61
N LEU A 348 -28.78 17.95 40.87
CA LEU A 348 -27.33 17.93 40.71
C LEU A 348 -26.64 18.39 41.99
N ASP A 349 -27.20 19.41 42.66
CA ASP A 349 -26.68 19.93 43.92
C ASP A 349 -26.83 18.91 45.07
N ARG A 350 -27.96 18.19 45.13
CA ARG A 350 -28.14 17.06 46.06
C ARG A 350 -27.17 15.90 45.79
N PHE A 351 -26.84 15.62 44.54
CA PHE A 351 -25.88 14.56 44.19
C PHE A 351 -24.44 14.96 44.56
N LEU A 352 -24.06 16.20 44.28
CA LEU A 352 -22.76 16.77 44.66
C LEU A 352 -22.59 16.83 46.18
N ARG A 353 -23.61 17.25 46.93
CA ARG A 353 -23.58 17.18 48.41
C ARG A 353 -23.37 15.76 48.91
N ARG A 354 -24.10 14.77 48.39
CA ARG A 354 -23.93 13.36 48.80
C ARG A 354 -22.54 12.82 48.48
N MET A 355 -21.99 13.18 47.32
CA MET A 355 -20.62 12.80 46.94
C MET A 355 -19.58 13.45 47.86
N ARG A 356 -19.73 14.74 48.16
CA ARG A 356 -18.85 15.48 49.08
C ARG A 356 -18.93 14.96 50.51
N GLU A 357 -20.13 14.61 50.98
CA GLU A 357 -20.36 13.99 52.28
C GLU A 357 -19.72 12.59 52.38
N ARG A 358 -19.69 11.82 51.28
CA ARG A 358 -18.98 10.52 51.23
C ARG A 358 -17.46 10.68 51.26
N PHE A 359 -16.91 11.66 50.55
CA PHE A 359 -15.47 11.97 50.58
C PHE A 359 -15.01 12.52 51.94
N ASN A 360 -15.80 13.37 52.60
CA ASN A 360 -15.48 13.85 53.94
C ASN A 360 -15.61 12.76 55.02
N LYS A 361 -16.55 11.81 54.88
CA LYS A 361 -16.64 10.65 55.78
C LYS A 361 -15.45 9.69 55.64
N GLN A 362 -14.86 9.56 54.45
CA GLN A 362 -13.64 8.77 54.26
C GLN A 362 -12.39 9.43 54.86
N LYS A 363 -12.27 10.77 54.79
CA LYS A 363 -11.17 11.50 55.46
C LYS A 363 -11.25 11.52 56.99
N ALA A 364 -12.45 11.34 57.56
CA ALA A 364 -12.63 11.26 59.02
C ALA A 364 -12.43 9.84 59.59
N ALA A 365 -12.22 8.84 58.73
CA ALA A 365 -12.10 7.42 59.10
C ALA A 365 -10.67 6.87 59.02
N GLU A 366 -9.66 7.70 58.71
CA GLU A 366 -8.26 7.37 58.95
C GLU A 366 -7.88 7.83 60.37
N PRO A 367 -7.68 6.90 61.34
CA PRO A 367 -7.07 7.25 62.61
C PRO A 367 -5.58 7.56 62.40
N ALA A 368 -5.12 8.59 63.11
CA ALA A 368 -3.71 9.00 63.21
C ALA A 368 -2.82 7.93 63.84
#